data_AF-A0A536NLI9-F1
#
_entry.id   AF-A0A536NLI9-F1
#
_cell.length_a   1.000
_cell.length_b   1.000
_cell.length_c   1.000
_cell.angle_alpha   90.00
_cell.angle_beta   90.00
_cell.angle_gamma   90.00
#
_symmetry.space_group_name_H-M   'P 1'
#
loop_
_entity.id
_entity.type
_entity.pdbx_description
1 polymer ?
#
loop_
_entity_poly.entity_id
_entity_poly.type
_entity_poly.pdbx_seq_one_letter_code
_entity_poly.pdbx_strand_id
1 'polypeptide(L)' 'MCHSCKVIKRNGVVRVICSKTPKHKQRQG' A
#
# COMPACT_ATOMS: atom_id res chain seq x y z
N MET A 1 -2.83 9.46 1.82
CA MET A 1 -3.33 8.18 2.37
C MET A 1 -4.85 8.26 2.43
N CYS A 2 -5.56 7.23 1.96
CA CYS A 2 -7.01 7.18 1.72
C CYS A 2 -7.68 6.14 2.66
N HIS A 3 -9.00 6.16 2.86
CA HIS A 3 -9.71 5.09 3.62
C HIS A 3 -9.63 3.72 2.93
N SER A 4 -9.33 3.71 1.62
CA SER A 4 -9.10 2.49 0.85
C SER A 4 -7.63 2.04 0.85
N CYS A 5 -6.75 2.69 1.62
CA CYS A 5 -5.36 2.27 1.79
C CYS A 5 -5.35 1.05 2.68
N LYS A 6 -4.68 -0.01 2.21
CA LYS A 6 -4.45 -1.23 2.98
C LYS A 6 -2.96 -1.50 3.03
N VAL A 7 -2.48 -1.81 4.22
CA VAL A 7 -1.12 -2.30 4.43
C VAL A 7 -1.13 -3.80 4.21
N ILE A 8 -0.23 -4.29 3.37
CA ILE A 8 -0.08 -5.71 3.03
C ILE A 8 1.38 -6.11 3.15
N LYS A 9 1.66 -7.37 3.51
CA LYS A 9 3.00 -7.95 3.45
C LYS A 9 3.05 -8.95 2.30
N ARG A 10 3.93 -8.71 1.32
CA ARG A 10 4.14 -9.62 0.17
C ARG A 10 5.63 -9.89 0.02
N ASN A 11 6.00 -11.17 -0.02
CA ASN A 11 7.40 -11.61 -0.17
C ASN A 11 8.31 -10.96 0.90
N GLY A 12 7.85 -10.91 2.16
CA GLY A 12 8.58 -10.30 3.27
C GLY A 12 8.52 -8.76 3.35
N VAL A 13 8.12 -8.07 2.27
CA VAL A 13 8.12 -6.60 2.19
C VAL A 13 6.76 -6.01 2.55
N VAL A 14 6.76 -4.99 3.42
CA VAL A 14 5.55 -4.22 3.76
C VAL A 14 5.25 -3.19 2.67
N ARG A 15 4.01 -3.19 2.20
CA ARG A 15 3.52 -2.31 1.14
C ARG A 15 2.19 -1.71 1.55
N VAL A 16 1.96 -0.47 1.15
CA VAL A 16 0.65 0.17 1.18
C VAL A 16 0.09 0.10 -0.23
N ILE A 17 -1.14 -0.39 -0.38
CA ILE A 17 -1.90 -0.36 -1.64
C ILE A 17 -3.16 0.48 -1.43
N CYS A 18 -3.59 1.27 -2.40
CA CYS A 18 -4.93 1.92 -2.41
C CYS A 18 -5.60 1.49 -3.72
N SER A 19 -6.79 0.90 -3.63
CA SER A 19 -7.54 0.45 -4.82
C SER A 19 -8.10 1.62 -5.63
N LYS A 20 -8.48 2.71 -4.96
CA LYS A 20 -9.05 3.92 -5.57
C LYS A 20 -8.01 4.87 -6.16
N THR A 21 -6.77 4.84 -5.66
CA THR A 21 -5.76 5.84 -6.04
C THR A 21 -4.36 5.23 -6.10
N PRO A 22 -3.79 5.06 -7.31
CA PRO A 22 -2.45 4.49 -7.49
C PRO A 22 -1.33 5.28 -6.81
N LYS A 23 -1.47 6.61 -6.69
CA LYS A 23 -0.48 7.50 -6.05
C LYS A 23 -0.23 7.22 -4.56
N HIS A 24 -1.16 6.56 -3.89
CA HIS A 24 -1.00 6.18 -2.47
C HIS A 24 -0.28 4.84 -2.29
N LYS A 25 0.12 4.16 -3.38
CA LYS A 25 0.91 2.94 -3.27
C LYS A 25 2.29 3.28 -2.74
N GLN A 26 2.69 2.66 -1.63
CA GLN A 26 3.99 2.88 -1.01
C GLN A 26 4.66 1.55 -0.73
N ARG A 27 5.99 1.48 -0.91
CA ARG A 27 6.80 0.34 -0.46
C ARG A 27 7.59 0.84 0.74
N GLN A 28 7.51 0.12 1.85
CA GLN A 28 8.44 0.36 2.94
C GLN A 28 9.76 -0.32 2.55
N GLY A 29 10.81 0.48 2.41
CA GLY A 29 12.18 -0.01 2.51
C GLY A 29 12.44 -0.40 3.95
#